data_AF-A0A975C389-F1
#
_entry.id   AF-A0A975C389-F1
#
_cell.length_a   1.000
_cell.length_b   1.000
_cell.length_c   1.000
_cell.angle_alpha   90.00
_cell.angle_beta   90.00
_cell.angle_gamma   90.00
#
_symmetry.space_group_name_H-M   'P 1'
#
loop_
_entity.id
_entity.type
_entity.pdbx_description
1 polymer ?
#
loop_
_entity_poly.entity_id
_entity_poly.type
_entity_poly.pdbx_seq_one_letter_code
_entity_poly.pdbx_strand_id
1 'polypeptide(L)'
;MPISPAQLAVLVSWIATGLGLGLWAWSFFREKNAIRKLRFLDCGVVLIFSAVLVRIVAQERPMNAIDWTLVFLSPLFIVAAFWRLARTACPGDYE
;
A
#
# COMPACT_ATOMS: atom_id res chain seq x y z
N MET A 1 0.06 -1.16 -30.64
CA MET A 1 1.13 -0.32 -30.04
C MET A 1 1.64 -1.04 -28.80
N PRO A 2 2.95 -1.23 -28.63
CA PRO A 2 3.49 -1.86 -27.42
C PRO A 2 3.22 -0.97 -26.19
N ILE A 3 2.90 -1.59 -25.06
CA ILE A 3 2.69 -0.90 -23.78
C ILE A 3 4.05 -0.40 -23.28
N SER A 4 4.17 0.89 -22.96
CA SER A 4 5.41 1.42 -22.39
C SER A 4 5.56 0.97 -20.91
N PRO A 5 6.80 0.84 -20.40
CA PRO A 5 7.01 0.49 -18.98
C PRO A 5 6.31 1.45 -18.01
N ALA A 6 6.27 2.75 -18.34
CA ALA A 6 5.57 3.76 -17.55
C ALA A 6 4.04 3.55 -17.54
N GLN A 7 3.45 3.25 -18.70
CA GLN A 7 2.02 2.94 -18.80
C GLN A 7 1.65 1.70 -18.00
N LEU A 8 2.49 0.67 -18.06
CA LEU A 8 2.31 -0.56 -17.28
C LEU A 8 2.40 -0.26 -15.77
N ALA A 9 3.39 0.52 -15.34
CA ALA A 9 3.55 0.90 -13.93
C ALA A 9 2.34 1.67 -13.40
N VAL A 10 1.80 2.61 -14.19
CA VAL A 10 0.58 3.36 -13.82
C VAL A 10 -0.63 2.42 -13.72
N LEU A 11 -0.82 1.51 -14.68
CA LEU A 11 -1.91 0.55 -14.64
C LEU A 11 -1.84 -0.34 -13.38
N VAL A 12 -0.67 -0.91 -13.10
CA VAL A 12 -0.44 -1.76 -11.92
C VAL A 12 -0.66 -0.96 -10.63
N SER A 13 -0.26 0.32 -10.59
CA SER A 13 -0.51 1.19 -9.44
C SER A 13 -2.00 1.38 -9.15
N TRP A 14 -2.85 1.49 -10.18
CA TRP A 14 -4.29 1.59 -9.99
C TRP A 14 -4.90 0.30 -9.45
N ILE A 15 -4.45 -0.85 -9.97
CA ILE A 15 -4.84 -2.17 -9.45
C ILE A 15 -4.44 -2.30 -7.97
N ALA A 16 -3.19 -1.97 -7.64
CA ALA A 16 -2.69 -2.00 -6.27
C ALA A 16 -3.48 -1.05 -5.34
N THR A 17 -3.87 0.12 -5.83
CA THR A 17 -4.73 1.06 -5.09
C THR A 17 -6.09 0.44 -4.79
N GLY A 18 -6.73 -0.17 -5.80
CA GLY A 18 -8.02 -0.83 -5.64
C GLY A 18 -7.96 -1.99 -4.63
N LEU A 19 -6.93 -2.83 -4.74
CA LEU A 19 -6.69 -3.92 -3.79
C LEU A 19 -6.44 -3.40 -2.38
N GLY A 20 -5.58 -2.39 -2.23
CA GLY A 20 -5.25 -1.84 -0.93
C GLY A 20 -6.45 -1.19 -0.23
N LEU A 21 -7.27 -0.44 -0.97
CA LEU A 21 -8.54 0.11 -0.46
C LEU A 21 -9.55 -1.00 -0.12
N GLY A 22 -9.60 -2.07 -0.92
CA GLY A 22 -10.42 -3.24 -0.65
C GLY A 22 -10.04 -3.94 0.66
N LEU A 23 -8.73 -4.15 0.90
CA LEU A 23 -8.24 -4.73 2.14
C LEU A 23 -8.51 -3.82 3.35
N TRP A 24 -8.30 -2.51 3.19
CA TRP A 24 -8.63 -1.53 4.22
C TRP A 24 -10.11 -1.58 4.57
N ALA A 25 -11.01 -1.54 3.59
CA ALA A 25 -12.45 -1.61 3.81
C ALA A 25 -12.86 -2.95 4.46
N TRP A 26 -12.31 -4.07 3.97
CA TRP A 26 -12.59 -5.39 4.52
C TRP A 26 -12.20 -5.52 5.99
N SER A 27 -11.06 -4.92 6.36
CA SER A 27 -10.60 -4.87 7.74
C SER A 27 -11.59 -4.18 8.68
N PHE A 28 -12.26 -3.12 8.23
CA PHE A 28 -13.27 -2.44 9.04
C PHE A 28 -14.61 -3.16 9.10
N PHE A 29 -15.09 -3.70 7.98
CA PHE A 29 -16.46 -4.22 7.88
C PHE A 29 -16.61 -5.72 8.18
N ARG A 30 -15.57 -6.53 7.99
CA ARG A 30 -15.72 -8.00 8.03
C ARG A 30 -14.79 -8.73 8.98
N GLU A 31 -13.59 -8.23 9.22
CA GLU A 31 -12.64 -8.95 10.08
C GLU A 31 -12.88 -8.67 11.57
N LYS A 32 -13.11 -9.74 12.33
CA LYS A 32 -13.38 -9.67 13.78
C LYS A 32 -12.13 -9.96 14.61
N ASN A 33 -11.20 -10.77 14.08
CA ASN A 33 -9.96 -11.08 14.78
C ASN A 33 -9.02 -9.87 14.69
N ALA A 34 -8.60 -9.34 15.84
CA ALA A 34 -7.80 -8.12 15.92
C ALA A 34 -6.46 -8.21 15.17
N ILE A 35 -5.80 -9.38 15.19
CA ILE A 35 -4.52 -9.59 14.51
C ILE A 35 -4.72 -9.64 12.99
N ARG A 36 -5.70 -10.40 12.51
CA ARG A 36 -6.03 -10.44 11.08
C ARG A 36 -6.47 -9.08 10.55
N LYS A 37 -7.26 -8.35 11.36
CA LYS A 37 -7.68 -6.97 11.08
C LYS A 37 -6.47 -6.06 10.85
N LEU A 38 -5.51 -6.10 11.77
CA LEU A 38 -4.27 -5.33 11.67
C LEU A 38 -3.45 -5.71 10.43
N ARG A 39 -3.28 -7.02 10.15
CA ARG A 39 -2.56 -7.50 8.96
C ARG A 39 -3.19 -7.00 7.65
N PHE A 40 -4.54 -7.01 7.54
CA PHE A 40 -5.21 -6.47 6.36
C PHE A 40 -5.02 -4.95 6.20
N LEU A 41 -5.03 -4.19 7.30
CA LEU A 41 -4.72 -2.76 7.25
C LEU A 41 -3.29 -2.52 6.79
N ASP A 42 -2.32 -3.24 7.35
CA ASP A 42 -0.91 -3.06 7.02
C ASP A 42 -0.62 -3.44 5.57
N CYS A 43 -1.18 -4.54 5.06
CA CYS A 43 -1.09 -4.88 3.64
C CYS A 43 -1.76 -3.81 2.75
N GLY A 44 -2.92 -3.29 3.16
CA GLY A 44 -3.61 -2.22 2.45
C GLY A 44 -2.78 -0.94 2.38
N VAL A 45 -2.18 -0.54 3.50
CA VAL A 45 -1.25 0.60 3.62
C VAL A 45 -0.07 0.43 2.67
N VAL A 46 0.62 -0.71 2.69
CA VAL A 46 1.76 -0.97 1.81
C VAL A 46 1.38 -0.81 0.34
N LEU A 47 0.25 -1.40 -0.08
CA LEU A 47 -0.21 -1.33 -1.48
C LEU A 47 -0.58 0.10 -1.91
N ILE A 48 -1.35 0.81 -1.09
CA ILE A 48 -1.79 2.18 -1.41
C ILE A 48 -0.59 3.12 -1.51
N PHE A 49 0.29 3.13 -0.50
CA PHE A 49 1.42 4.04 -0.48
C PHE A 49 2.46 3.72 -1.56
N SER A 50 2.70 2.43 -1.85
CA SER A 50 3.57 2.05 -2.97
C SER A 50 2.98 2.49 -4.31
N ALA A 51 1.67 2.33 -4.51
CA ALA A 51 0.99 2.79 -5.72
C ALA A 51 1.01 4.32 -5.88
N VAL A 52 0.91 5.07 -4.78
CA VAL A 52 1.05 6.53 -4.78
C VAL A 52 2.47 6.92 -5.21
N LEU A 53 3.51 6.31 -4.62
CA LEU A 53 4.90 6.57 -5.00
C LEU A 53 5.17 6.27 -6.48
N VAL A 54 4.66 5.16 -7.01
CA VAL A 54 4.79 4.83 -8.45
C VAL A 54 4.21 5.93 -9.33
N ARG A 55 3.02 6.46 -8.98
CA ARG A 55 2.38 7.54 -9.76
C ARG A 55 3.12 8.88 -9.63
N ILE A 56 3.75 9.15 -8.49
CA ILE A 56 4.60 10.33 -8.31
C ILE A 56 5.88 10.22 -9.15
N VAL A 57 6.49 9.03 -9.24
CA VAL A 57 7.72 8.82 -10.02
C VAL A 57 7.43 8.77 -11.53
N ALA A 58 6.28 8.23 -11.94
CA ALA A 58 5.89 8.12 -13.34
C ALA A 58 5.31 9.42 -13.93
N GLN A 59 5.15 10.49 -13.15
CA GLN A 59 4.62 11.74 -13.64
C GLN A 59 5.68 12.57 -14.40
N GLU A 60 5.27 13.23 -15.47
CA GLU A 60 6.13 14.10 -16.29
C GLU A 60 6.10 15.57 -15.83
N ARG A 61 5.41 15.87 -14.74
CA ARG A 61 5.23 17.24 -14.21
C ARG A 61 6.17 17.53 -13.04
N PRO A 62 6.51 18.81 -12.77
CA PRO A 62 7.23 19.17 -11.56
C PRO A 62 6.45 18.78 -10.30
N MET A 63 7.18 18.32 -9.28
CA MET A 63 6.64 17.91 -7.99
C MET A 63 6.14 19.13 -7.21
N ASN A 64 4.91 19.04 -6.72
CA ASN A 64 4.35 20.04 -5.81
C ASN A 64 4.64 19.66 -4.34
N ALA A 65 4.26 20.51 -3.39
CA ALA A 65 4.48 20.28 -1.96
C ALA A 65 3.82 18.99 -1.44
N ILE A 66 2.69 18.58 -2.01
CA ILE A 66 1.98 17.34 -1.62
C ILE A 66 2.78 16.13 -2.09
N ASP A 67 3.28 16.15 -3.33
CA ASP A 67 4.11 15.07 -3.88
C ASP A 67 5.36 14.88 -3.00
N TRP A 68 6.02 15.98 -2.63
CA TRP A 68 7.16 15.96 -1.71
C TRP A 68 6.81 15.36 -0.35
N THR A 69 5.69 15.79 0.23
CA THR A 69 5.20 15.25 1.51
C THR A 69 4.99 13.74 1.40
N LEU A 70 4.32 13.28 0.34
CA LEU A 70 4.06 11.86 0.12
C LEU A 70 5.35 11.07 -0.15
N VAL A 71 6.35 11.62 -0.82
CA VAL A 71 7.64 10.96 -1.04
C VAL A 71 8.36 10.65 0.27
N PHE A 72 8.29 11.54 1.27
CA PHE A 72 8.91 11.29 2.58
C PHE A 72 8.01 10.50 3.52
N LEU A 73 6.71 10.77 3.51
CA LEU A 73 5.77 10.15 4.43
C LEU A 73 5.47 8.70 4.06
N SER A 74 5.32 8.39 2.77
CA SER A 74 4.94 7.05 2.31
C SER A 74 5.93 5.96 2.75
N PRO A 75 7.27 6.13 2.61
CA PRO A 75 8.23 5.15 3.11
C PRO A 75 8.12 4.89 4.61
N LEU A 76 7.84 5.92 5.42
CA LEU A 76 7.66 5.75 6.87
C LEU A 76 6.47 4.84 7.20
N PHE A 77 5.34 5.04 6.52
CA PHE A 77 4.16 4.20 6.69
C PHE A 77 4.38 2.77 6.19
N ILE A 78 5.08 2.62 5.06
CA ILE A 78 5.42 1.31 4.48
C ILE A 78 6.32 0.52 5.45
N VAL A 79 7.39 1.14 5.96
CA VAL A 79 8.31 0.50 6.92
C VAL A 79 7.59 0.13 8.21
N ALA A 80 6.76 1.03 8.74
CA ALA A 80 5.98 0.75 9.95
C ALA A 80 4.98 -0.40 9.76
N ALA A 81 4.35 -0.48 8.59
CA ALA A 81 3.45 -1.57 8.23
C ALA A 81 4.20 -2.91 8.09
N PHE A 82 5.36 -2.92 7.42
CA PHE A 82 6.19 -4.12 7.35
C PHE A 82 6.69 -4.58 8.72
N TRP A 83 7.07 -3.65 9.60
CA TRP A 83 7.45 -3.97 10.98
C TRP A 83 6.32 -4.70 11.71
N ARG A 84 5.09 -4.18 11.66
CA ARG A 84 3.92 -4.82 12.29
C ARG A 84 3.57 -6.16 11.64
N LEU A 85 3.66 -6.27 10.31
CA LEU A 85 3.47 -7.54 9.59
C LEU A 85 4.51 -8.58 10.03
N ALA A 86 5.79 -8.22 10.09
CA ALA A 86 6.85 -9.14 10.51
C ALA A 86 6.62 -9.64 11.95
N ARG A 87 6.19 -8.76 12.86
CA ARG A 87 5.88 -9.12 14.27
C ARG A 87 4.62 -9.96 14.42
N THR A 88 3.72 -9.92 13.44
CA THR A 88 2.50 -10.71 13.46
C THR A 88 2.57 -11.93 12.55
N ALA A 89 3.63 -12.15 11.75
CA ALA A 89 3.70 -13.24 10.76
C ALA A 89 3.99 -14.63 11.36
N CYS A 90 4.55 -14.72 12.56
CA CYS A 90 4.79 -16.01 13.20
C CYS A 90 3.46 -16.73 13.50
N PRO A 91 3.37 -18.05 13.23
CA PRO A 91 2.26 -18.85 13.75
C PRO A 91 2.32 -18.76 15.27
N GLY A 92 1.28 -18.20 15.89
CA GLY A 92 0.99 -18.54 17.28
C GLY A 92 0.29 -19.89 17.24
N ASP A 93 0.62 -20.78 18.16
CA ASP A 93 0.12 -22.16 18.31
C ASP A 93 -1.41 -22.25 18.62
N TYR A 94 -2.23 -21.36 18.05
CA TYR A 94 -3.65 -21.18 18.35
C TYR A 94 -4.52 -21.13 17.08
N GLU A 95 -4.13 -21.85 16.03
CA GLU A 95 -5.07 -22.34 15.00
C GLU A 95 -5.70 -23.66 15.45
#